data_AF-A0A9E2N1J6-F1
#
_entry.id   AF-A0A9E2N1J6-F1
#
_cell.length_a   1.000
_cell.length_b   1.000
_cell.length_c   1.000
_cell.angle_alpha   90.00
_cell.angle_beta   90.00
_cell.angle_gamma   90.00
#
_symmetry.space_group_name_H-M   'P 1'
#
loop_
_entity.id
_entity.type
_entity.pdbx_description
1 polymer ?
#
loop_
_entity_poly.entity_id
_entity_poly.type
_entity_poly.pdbx_seq_one_letter_code
_entity_poly.pdbx_strand_id
1 'polypeptide(L)'
;MNKLKKLMAEKTIFLNYMKEKYKVYYNSNIFLRDVQYAIKSFLEKKDYKVTYAEAETLMKDFTANLENSGELIKLNDNTWKVNFSFDEPVLEIESKDVPETNQV
;
A
#
# COMPACT_ATOMS: atom_id res chain seq x y z
N MET A 1 10.97 -17.84 5.88
CA MET A 1 10.91 -16.36 5.98
C MET A 1 9.54 -15.91 5.49
N ASN A 2 8.80 -15.12 6.26
CA ASN A 2 7.43 -14.74 5.89
C ASN A 2 7.46 -13.67 4.78
N LYS A 3 7.06 -14.05 3.55
CA LYS A 3 7.08 -13.19 2.34
C LYS A 3 6.27 -11.91 2.53
N LEU A 4 5.13 -11.98 3.25
CA LEU A 4 4.30 -10.81 3.57
C LEU A 4 5.05 -9.81 4.45
N LYS A 5 5.74 -10.28 5.50
CA LYS A 5 6.52 -9.39 6.38
C LYS A 5 7.59 -8.63 5.60
N LYS A 6 8.25 -9.28 4.64
CA LYS A 6 9.24 -8.63 3.75
C LYS A 6 8.57 -7.62 2.83
N LEU A 7 7.44 -7.99 2.21
CA LEU A 7 6.68 -7.09 1.34
C LEU A 7 6.22 -5.82 2.09
N MET A 8 5.76 -5.96 3.33
CA MET A 8 5.37 -4.82 4.18
C MET A 8 6.57 -3.99 4.63
N ALA A 9 7.69 -4.62 5.00
CA ALA A 9 8.92 -3.90 5.35
C ALA A 9 9.49 -3.09 4.17
N GLU A 10 9.27 -3.57 2.94
CA GLU A 10 9.70 -2.92 1.71
C GLU A 10 8.52 -2.23 0.98
N LYS A 11 7.41 -1.93 1.68
CA LYS A 11 6.17 -1.39 1.08
C LYS A 11 6.43 -0.24 0.12
N THR A 12 7.18 0.78 0.56
CA THR A 12 7.48 1.96 -0.27
C THR A 12 8.26 1.60 -1.53
N ILE A 13 9.21 0.67 -1.45
CA ILE A 13 9.97 0.20 -2.61
C ILE A 13 9.06 -0.57 -3.57
N PHE A 14 8.20 -1.44 -3.01
CA PHE A 14 7.24 -2.20 -3.79
C PHE A 14 6.22 -1.30 -4.51
N LEU A 15 5.64 -0.31 -3.82
CA LEU A 15 4.68 0.61 -4.41
C LEU A 15 5.32 1.47 -5.50
N ASN A 16 6.57 1.91 -5.33
CA ASN A 16 7.32 2.59 -6.38
C ASN A 16 7.58 1.68 -7.59
N TYR A 17 8.00 0.44 -7.35
CA TYR A 17 8.12 -0.57 -8.41
C TYR A 17 6.80 -0.81 -9.15
N MET A 18 5.67 -0.79 -8.43
CA MET A 18 4.36 -0.92 -9.02
C MET A 18 4.00 0.31 -9.87
N LYS A 19 4.29 1.52 -9.40
CA LYS A 19 4.06 2.78 -10.13
C LYS A 19 4.81 2.85 -11.46
N GLU A 20 5.99 2.24 -11.58
CA GLU A 20 6.73 2.18 -12.85
C GLU A 20 5.99 1.38 -13.94
N LYS A 21 5.14 0.43 -13.56
CA LYS A 21 4.44 -0.50 -14.47
C LYS A 21 2.95 -0.24 -14.60
N TYR A 22 2.34 0.30 -13.56
CA TYR A 22 0.91 0.48 -13.42
C TYR A 22 0.60 1.93 -13.05
N LYS A 23 -0.61 2.40 -13.37
CA LYS A 23 -1.08 3.75 -13.06
C LYS A 23 -1.43 3.88 -11.56
N VAL A 24 -0.41 3.91 -10.71
CA VAL A 24 -0.55 4.09 -9.25
C VAL A 24 -0.15 5.52 -8.89
N TYR A 25 -1.14 6.34 -8.56
CA TYR A 25 -0.96 7.71 -8.07
C TYR A 25 -2.19 8.10 -7.24
N TYR A 26 -2.10 9.18 -6.47
CA TYR A 26 -3.20 9.62 -5.61
C TYR A 26 -4.53 9.70 -6.39
N ASN A 27 -5.59 9.11 -5.80
CA ASN A 27 -6.93 9.04 -6.38
C ASN A 27 -7.06 8.19 -7.67
N SER A 28 -6.02 7.44 -8.06
CA SER A 28 -6.14 6.42 -9.11
C SER A 28 -6.76 5.13 -8.57
N ASN A 29 -7.19 4.26 -9.48
CA ASN A 29 -7.68 2.93 -9.13
C ASN A 29 -6.55 1.90 -9.30
N ILE A 30 -6.48 0.94 -8.37
CA ILE A 30 -5.64 -0.23 -8.45
C ILE A 30 -6.51 -1.48 -8.51
N PHE A 31 -6.20 -2.38 -9.43
CA PHE A 31 -6.92 -3.63 -9.61
C PHE A 31 -6.19 -4.79 -8.93
N LEU A 32 -6.96 -5.74 -8.41
CA LEU A 32 -6.48 -6.94 -7.71
C LEU A 32 -5.40 -7.70 -8.51
N ARG A 33 -5.62 -7.87 -9.82
CA ARG A 33 -4.68 -8.56 -10.72
C ARG A 33 -3.37 -7.80 -10.89
N ASP A 34 -3.41 -6.47 -10.95
CA ASP A 34 -2.21 -5.64 -11.04
C ASP A 34 -1.35 -5.81 -9.80
N VAL A 35 -1.97 -5.80 -8.61
CA VAL A 35 -1.27 -6.06 -7.34
C VAL A 35 -0.68 -7.47 -7.33
N GLN A 36 -1.46 -8.49 -7.73
CA GLN A 36 -1.00 -9.88 -7.76
C GLN A 36 0.22 -10.06 -8.67
N TYR A 37 0.17 -9.54 -9.90
CA TYR A 37 1.28 -9.63 -10.86
C TYR A 37 2.49 -8.80 -10.41
N ALA A 38 2.26 -7.62 -9.82
CA ALA A 38 3.32 -6.81 -9.23
C ALA A 38 4.04 -7.57 -8.11
N ILE A 39 3.31 -8.15 -7.15
CA ILE A 39 3.89 -8.92 -6.02
C ILE A 39 4.72 -10.07 -6.53
N LYS A 40 4.17 -10.87 -7.44
CA LYS A 40 4.87 -12.03 -8.01
C LYS A 40 6.18 -11.59 -8.68
N SER A 41 6.10 -10.62 -9.59
CA SER A 41 7.28 -10.16 -10.33
C SER A 41 8.31 -9.43 -9.46
N PHE A 42 7.89 -8.71 -8.42
CA PHE A 42 8.78 -8.04 -7.47
C PHE A 42 9.58 -9.05 -6.63
N LEU A 43 8.90 -10.10 -6.15
CA LEU A 43 9.55 -11.16 -5.36
C LEU A 43 10.46 -12.04 -6.23
N GLU A 44 10.05 -12.36 -7.45
CA GLU A 44 10.89 -13.11 -8.40
C GLU A 44 12.15 -12.36 -8.80
N LYS A 45 12.09 -11.02 -8.95
CA LYS A 45 13.28 -10.17 -9.15
C LYS A 45 14.27 -10.19 -7.98
N LYS A 46 13.82 -10.66 -6.81
CA LYS A 46 14.63 -10.82 -5.59
C LYS A 46 14.94 -12.31 -5.30
N ASP A 47 14.87 -13.15 -6.34
CA ASP A 47 15.15 -14.59 -6.30
C ASP A 47 14.21 -15.42 -5.41
N TYR A 48 13.03 -14.89 -5.06
CA TYR A 48 11.98 -15.67 -4.40
C TYR A 48 11.05 -16.33 -5.42
N LYS A 49 10.99 -17.65 -5.39
CA LYS A 49 9.96 -18.39 -6.15
C LYS A 49 8.59 -18.18 -5.51
N VAL A 50 7.63 -17.73 -6.31
CA VAL A 50 6.25 -17.47 -5.90
C VAL A 50 5.29 -18.07 -6.90
N THR A 51 4.45 -19.00 -6.43
CA THR A 51 3.36 -19.56 -7.24
C THR A 51 2.21 -18.57 -7.37
N TYR A 52 1.30 -18.77 -8.33
CA TYR A 52 0.12 -17.92 -8.47
C TYR A 52 -0.80 -17.94 -7.24
N ALA A 53 -0.97 -19.11 -6.62
CA ALA A 53 -1.76 -19.25 -5.40
C ALA A 53 -1.13 -18.48 -4.22
N GLU A 54 0.19 -18.58 -4.05
CA GLU A 54 0.90 -17.79 -3.04
C GLU A 54 0.79 -16.28 -3.31
N ALA A 55 0.92 -15.85 -4.57
CA ALA A 55 0.77 -14.45 -4.94
C ALA A 55 -0.64 -13.92 -4.65
N GLU A 56 -1.67 -14.76 -4.82
CA GLU A 56 -3.05 -14.41 -4.47
C GLU A 56 -3.22 -14.22 -2.96
N THR A 57 -2.69 -15.14 -2.14
CA THR A 57 -2.70 -14.98 -0.68
C THR A 57 -1.99 -13.71 -0.25
N LEU A 58 -0.78 -13.48 -0.77
CA LEU A 58 0.01 -12.28 -0.47
C LEU A 58 -0.70 -11.00 -0.91
N MET A 59 -1.36 -11.02 -2.06
CA MET A 59 -2.14 -9.89 -2.54
C MET A 59 -3.29 -9.56 -1.58
N LYS A 60 -4.07 -10.57 -1.16
CA LYS A 60 -5.21 -10.36 -0.24
C LYS A 60 -4.73 -9.79 1.09
N ASP A 61 -3.66 -10.35 1.64
CA ASP A 61 -3.10 -9.89 2.90
C ASP A 61 -2.51 -8.48 2.77
N PHE A 62 -1.81 -8.19 1.67
CA PHE A 62 -1.21 -6.88 1.44
C PHE A 62 -2.26 -5.79 1.26
N THR A 63 -3.27 -6.00 0.42
CA THR A 63 -4.34 -5.01 0.21
C THR A 63 -5.17 -4.81 1.48
N ALA A 64 -5.43 -5.87 2.25
CA ALA A 64 -6.11 -5.75 3.55
C ALA A 64 -5.31 -4.88 4.54
N ASN A 65 -3.98 -5.03 4.58
CA ASN A 65 -3.15 -4.17 5.44
C ASN A 65 -3.21 -2.70 5.00
N LEU A 66 -3.13 -2.42 3.69
CA LEU A 66 -3.23 -1.06 3.19
C LEU A 66 -4.63 -0.45 3.40
N GLU A 67 -5.68 -1.26 3.26
CA GLU A 67 -7.06 -0.85 3.54
C GLU A 67 -7.24 -0.49 5.02
N ASN A 68 -6.74 -1.33 5.93
CA ASN A 68 -6.80 -1.09 7.37
C ASN A 68 -6.01 0.16 7.79
N SER A 69 -4.93 0.49 7.07
CA SER A 69 -4.14 1.70 7.33
C SER A 69 -4.72 2.98 6.69
N GLY A 70 -5.77 2.86 5.87
CA GLY A 70 -6.36 3.98 5.13
C GLY A 70 -5.60 4.41 3.87
N GLU A 71 -4.55 3.68 3.47
CA GLU A 71 -3.77 3.91 2.25
C GLU A 71 -4.55 3.48 0.99
N LEU A 72 -5.44 2.50 1.12
CA LEU A 72 -6.38 2.09 0.09
C LEU A 72 -7.82 2.24 0.57
N ILE A 73 -8.69 2.74 -0.30
CA ILE A 73 -10.13 2.78 -0.04
C ILE A 73 -10.78 1.74 -0.94
N LYS A 74 -11.41 0.73 -0.36
CA LYS A 74 -12.09 -0.33 -1.11
C LYS A 74 -13.25 0.26 -1.92
N LEU A 75 -13.27 -0.05 -3.22
CA LEU A 75 -14.38 0.31 -4.11
C LEU A 75 -15.28 -0.91 -4.38
N ASN A 76 -14.66 -2.06 -4.64
CA ASN A 76 -15.32 -3.36 -4.79
C ASN A 76 -14.33 -4.48 -4.43
N ASP A 77 -14.72 -5.75 -4.58
CA ASP A 77 -13.88 -6.89 -4.18
C ASP A 77 -12.58 -7.04 -4.98
N ASN A 78 -12.46 -6.37 -6.13
CA ASN A 78 -11.30 -6.47 -7.01
C ASN A 78 -10.61 -5.13 -7.27
N THR A 79 -11.04 -4.04 -6.61
CA THR A 79 -10.59 -2.68 -6.94
C THR A 79 -10.53 -1.80 -5.70
N TRP A 80 -9.45 -1.02 -5.61
CA TRP A 80 -9.25 -0.01 -4.57
C TRP A 80 -8.90 1.34 -5.20
N LYS A 81 -9.24 2.41 -4.49
CA LYS A 81 -8.76 3.75 -4.77
C LYS A 81 -7.52 4.05 -3.94
N VAL A 82 -6.49 4.60 -4.57
CA VAL A 82 -5.26 5.05 -3.91
C VAL A 82 -5.57 6.28 -3.06
N ASN A 83 -5.18 6.23 -1.78
CA ASN A 83 -5.32 7.34 -0.83
C ASN A 83 -3.98 7.76 -0.21
N PHE A 84 -2.88 7.59 -0.95
CA PHE A 84 -1.55 8.08 -0.59
C PHE A 84 -0.89 8.80 -1.77
N SER A 85 0.12 9.60 -1.48
CA SER A 85 1.01 10.21 -2.46
C SER A 85 2.41 9.62 -2.33
N PHE A 86 3.14 9.54 -3.45
CA PHE A 86 4.56 9.16 -3.46
C PHE A 86 5.48 10.34 -3.16
N ASP A 87 5.02 11.53 -3.52
CA ASP A 87 5.66 12.79 -3.15
C ASP A 87 5.15 13.11 -1.75
N GLU A 88 6.03 13.18 -0.75
CA GLU A 88 5.65 13.51 0.63
C GLU A 88 4.83 14.81 0.64
N PRO A 89 3.53 14.79 1.00
CA PRO A 89 2.91 16.01 1.45
C PRO A 89 3.49 16.28 2.84
N VAL A 90 4.17 17.41 3.00
CA VAL A 90 4.44 17.99 4.32
C VAL A 90 3.10 18.08 5.02
N LEU A 91 2.83 17.19 5.97
CA LEU A 91 1.62 17.25 6.78
C LEU A 91 1.78 18.46 7.69
N GLU A 92 1.10 19.54 7.35
CA GLU A 92 0.79 20.62 8.29
C GLU A 92 -0.12 19.98 9.35
N ILE A 93 0.48 19.58 10.46
CA ILE A 93 -0.26 19.06 11.61
C ILE A 93 -1.02 20.27 12.15
N GLU A 94 -2.31 20.37 11.86
CA GLU A 94 -3.20 21.21 12.67
C GLU A 94 -3.14 20.67 14.10
N SER A 95 -2.26 21.27 14.90
CA SER A 95 -2.25 21.12 16.34
C SER A 95 -3.63 21.56 16.82
N LYS A 96 -4.49 20.59 17.14
CA LYS A 96 -5.68 20.85 17.94
C LYS A 96 -5.23 21.62 19.17
N ASP A 97 -5.76 22.83 19.29
CA ASP A 97 -5.55 23.75 20.39
C ASP A 97 -5.52 23.00 21.71
N VAL A 98 -4.38 23.09 22.41
CA VAL A 98 -4.37 22.86 23.85
C VAL A 98 -5.17 24.02 24.42
N PRO A 99 -6.32 23.80 25.09
CA PRO A 99 -6.97 24.91 25.76
C PRO A 99 -6.01 25.40 26.84
N GLU A 100 -5.58 26.66 26.70
CA GLU A 100 -4.95 27.41 27.79
C GLU A 100 -5.92 27.40 28.98
N THR A 101 -5.70 26.49 29.93
CA THR A 101 -6.24 26.66 31.29
C THR A 101 -5.50 27.81 31.94
N ASN A 102 -6.08 28.98 31.81
CA ASN A 102 -5.76 30.15 32.61
C ASN A 102 -6.53 30.08 33.93
N GLN A 103 -5.89 30.58 35.00
CA GLN A 103 -6.39 30.87 36.36
C GLN A 103 -6.38 29.67 37.34
N VAL A 104 -5.82 29.79 38.55
CA VAL A 104 -5.84 30.92 39.52
C VAL A 104 -4.56 30.96 40.36
#